data_AF-A0A3D1Z9T4-F1
#
_entry.id   AF-A0A3D1Z9T4-F1
#
_cell.length_a   1.000
_cell.length_b   1.000
_cell.length_c   1.000
_cell.angle_alpha   90.00
_cell.angle_beta   90.00
_cell.angle_gamma   90.00
#
_symmetry.space_group_name_H-M   'P 1'
#
loop_
_entity.id
_entity.type
_entity.pdbx_description
1 polymer ?
#
loop_
_entity_poly.entity_id
_entity_poly.type
_entity_poly.pdbx_seq_one_letter_code
_entity_poly.pdbx_strand_id
1 'polypeptide(L)'
;MATQELIRLIDREELVELGKSLVRIPSFIGEETPIARWVASYMSSRGYEVDLQEVEPGWFQTVATLKGSGGGRSIMFNGHLDSNPLATGWDRDPFDPWVDGNRLYGAGIRNMKSGVASMIHAAEAIRKSGVKLKG
;
A
#
# COMPACT_ATOMS: atom_id res chain seq x y z
N MET A 1 -20.14 9.31 13.65
CA MET A 1 -19.99 8.95 12.23
C MET A 1 -20.39 7.50 12.10
N ALA A 2 -21.39 7.20 11.27
CA ALA A 2 -21.83 5.82 11.09
C ALA A 2 -20.80 5.10 10.20
N THR A 3 -20.37 3.89 10.56
CA THR A 3 -19.43 3.05 9.78
C THR A 3 -19.77 3.01 8.28
N GLN A 4 -21.06 3.11 7.95
CA GLN A 4 -21.58 3.17 6.59
C GLN A 4 -21.05 4.34 5.74
N GLU A 5 -20.77 5.49 6.34
CA GLU A 5 -20.22 6.66 5.65
C GLU A 5 -18.76 6.43 5.26
N LEU A 6 -18.02 5.69 6.08
CA LEU A 6 -16.61 5.37 5.83
C LEU A 6 -16.46 4.35 4.71
N ILE A 7 -17.37 3.36 4.64
CA ILE A 7 -17.40 2.39 3.53
C ILE A 7 -17.60 3.09 2.18
N ARG A 8 -18.36 4.19 2.14
CA ARG A 8 -18.57 4.97 0.89
C ARG A 8 -17.31 5.68 0.40
N LEU A 9 -16.30 5.85 1.25
CA LEU A 9 -15.01 6.44 0.88
C LEU A 9 -14.03 5.41 0.30
N ILE A 10 -14.41 4.13 0.28
CA ILE A 10 -13.65 3.08 -0.41
C ILE A 10 -13.94 3.20 -1.91
N ASP A 11 -13.03 3.88 -2.61
CA ASP A 11 -13.06 4.00 -4.05
C ASP A 11 -12.34 2.82 -4.73
N ARG A 12 -13.02 2.13 -5.64
CA ARG A 12 -12.46 0.97 -6.35
C ARG A 12 -11.38 1.37 -7.36
N GLU A 13 -11.57 2.48 -8.06
CA GLU A 13 -10.64 2.94 -9.10
C GLU A 13 -9.33 3.38 -8.46
N GLU A 14 -9.39 4.15 -7.37
CA GLU A 14 -8.21 4.53 -6.61
C GLU A 14 -7.46 3.31 -6.05
N LEU A 15 -8.18 2.31 -5.52
CA LEU A 15 -7.57 1.08 -5.03
C LEU A 15 -6.85 0.29 -6.14
N VAL A 16 -7.48 0.19 -7.31
CA VAL A 16 -6.90 -0.49 -8.47
C VAL A 16 -5.68 0.27 -8.98
N GLU A 17 -5.73 1.60 -9.07
CA GLU A 17 -4.58 2.41 -9.49
C GLU A 17 -3.43 2.40 -8.48
N LEU A 18 -3.72 2.33 -7.18
CA LEU A 18 -2.72 2.10 -6.16
C LEU A 18 -2.05 0.72 -6.34
N GLY A 19 -2.85 -0.33 -6.54
CA GLY A 19 -2.34 -1.67 -6.84
C GLY A 19 -1.44 -1.69 -8.07
N LYS A 20 -1.86 -1.04 -9.16
CA LYS A 20 -1.03 -0.89 -10.37
C LYS A 20 0.28 -0.15 -10.09
N SER A 21 0.22 0.94 -9.34
CA SER A 21 1.41 1.74 -9.01
C SER A 21 2.45 0.93 -8.24
N LEU A 22 2.01 0.09 -7.29
CA LEU A 22 2.90 -0.83 -6.58
C LEU A 22 3.49 -1.90 -7.51
N VAL A 23 2.71 -2.45 -8.44
CA VAL A 23 3.20 -3.47 -9.39
C VAL A 23 4.27 -2.89 -10.32
N ARG A 24 4.10 -1.66 -10.79
CA ARG A 24 5.03 -0.99 -11.73
C ARG A 24 6.45 -0.83 -11.19
N ILE A 25 6.67 -1.02 -9.89
CA ILE A 25 7.98 -0.94 -9.27
C ILE A 25 8.43 -2.38 -8.96
N PRO A 26 9.38 -2.94 -9.73
CA PRO A 26 10.02 -4.20 -9.39
C PRO A 26 10.61 -4.14 -7.97
N SER A 27 10.38 -5.20 -7.20
CA SER A 27 10.80 -5.29 -5.81
C SER A 27 10.97 -6.76 -5.45
N PHE A 28 12.12 -7.34 -5.80
CA PHE A 28 12.47 -8.66 -5.31
C PHE A 28 12.98 -8.57 -3.86
N ILE A 29 13.10 -9.71 -3.18
CA ILE A 29 13.67 -9.77 -1.83
C ILE A 29 15.06 -9.13 -1.84
N GLY A 30 15.29 -8.13 -0.99
CA GLY A 30 16.53 -7.35 -0.90
C GLY A 30 16.61 -6.14 -1.86
N GLU A 31 15.63 -5.97 -2.75
CA GLU A 31 15.57 -4.89 -3.75
C GLU A 31 14.34 -3.97 -3.56
N GLU A 32 13.74 -3.95 -2.36
CA GLU A 32 12.48 -3.27 -2.06
C GLU A 32 12.65 -1.76 -1.84
N THR A 33 13.87 -1.27 -1.67
CA THR A 33 14.13 0.15 -1.36
C THR A 33 13.42 1.14 -2.31
N PRO A 34 13.39 0.93 -3.65
CA PRO A 34 12.65 1.80 -4.56
C PRO A 34 11.14 1.86 -4.26
N ILE A 35 10.50 0.72 -4.02
CA ILE A 35 9.06 0.68 -3.69
C ILE A 35 8.79 1.23 -2.29
N ALA A 36 9.67 0.99 -1.32
CA ALA A 36 9.58 1.59 0.00
C ALA A 36 9.65 3.12 -0.09
N ARG A 37 10.61 3.70 -0.82
CA ARG A 37 10.69 5.15 -1.04
C ARG A 37 9.43 5.71 -1.72
N TRP A 38 8.87 4.98 -2.67
CA TRP A 38 7.63 5.38 -3.33
C TRP A 38 6.45 5.40 -2.35
N VAL A 39 6.27 4.35 -1.54
CA VAL A 39 5.21 4.28 -0.52
C VAL A 39 5.41 5.39 0.51
N ALA A 40 6.63 5.63 0.97
CA ALA A 40 6.95 6.70 1.90
C ALA A 40 6.54 8.08 1.34
N SER A 41 6.88 8.38 0.09
CA SER A 41 6.47 9.61 -0.59
C SER A 41 4.95 9.70 -0.76
N TYR A 42 4.31 8.60 -1.18
CA TYR A 42 2.86 8.51 -1.34
C TYR A 42 2.13 8.84 -0.03
N MET A 43 2.56 8.25 1.09
CA MET A 43 1.94 8.46 2.40
C MET A 43 2.27 9.84 2.98
N SER A 44 3.52 10.30 2.85
CA SER A 44 3.95 11.61 3.37
C SER A 44 3.20 12.76 2.69
N SER A 45 3.01 12.71 1.37
CA SER A 45 2.24 13.71 0.62
C SER A 45 0.75 13.81 1.04
N ARG A 46 0.26 12.83 1.80
CA ARG A 46 -1.13 12.77 2.31
C ARG A 46 -1.23 13.12 3.80
N GLY A 47 -0.13 13.54 4.43
CA GLY A 47 -0.12 14.00 5.82
C GLY A 47 0.10 12.89 6.86
N TYR A 48 0.60 11.72 6.45
CA TYR A 48 1.08 10.72 7.40
C TYR A 48 2.45 11.12 7.94
N GLU A 49 2.70 10.78 9.20
CA GLU A 49 4.07 10.74 9.73
C GLU A 49 4.74 9.48 9.19
N VAL A 50 5.85 9.64 8.48
CA VAL A 50 6.52 8.54 7.77
C VAL A 50 7.94 8.38 8.29
N ASP A 51 8.26 7.16 8.68
CA ASP A 51 9.62 6.70 8.93
C ASP A 51 10.04 5.76 7.78
N LEU A 52 11.17 6.08 7.16
CA LEU A 52 11.81 5.22 6.17
C LEU A 52 12.97 4.51 6.87
N GLN A 53 12.64 3.38 7.50
CA GLN A 53 13.53 2.64 8.35
C GLN A 53 14.53 1.83 7.53
N GLU A 54 15.82 2.01 7.80
CA GLU A 54 16.90 1.16 7.28
C GLU A 54 16.94 -0.16 8.07
N VAL A 55 16.71 -1.29 7.41
CA VAL A 55 16.75 -2.63 8.03
C VAL A 55 18.13 -3.26 7.94
N GLU A 56 18.79 -3.07 6.80
CA GLU A 56 20.19 -3.38 6.52
C GLU A 56 20.78 -2.24 5.69
N PRO A 57 22.12 -2.08 5.61
CA PRO A 57 22.72 -0.99 4.85
C PRO A 57 22.19 -0.88 3.41
N GLY A 58 21.49 0.21 3.10
CA GLY A 58 20.87 0.46 1.79
C GLY A 58 19.49 -0.18 1.57
N TRP A 59 19.02 -1.02 2.49
CA TRP A 59 17.73 -1.71 2.43
C TRP A 59 16.72 -1.03 3.36
N PHE A 60 15.66 -0.48 2.78
CA PHE A 60 14.67 0.31 3.51
C PHE A 60 13.26 -0.28 3.47
N GLN A 61 12.52 -0.09 4.55
CA GLN A 61 11.08 -0.31 4.64
C GLN A 61 10.35 0.97 5.10
N THR A 62 9.04 1.02 4.87
CA THR A 62 8.22 2.19 5.22
C THR A 62 7.29 1.90 6.39
N VAL A 63 7.33 2.76 7.40
CA VAL A 63 6.33 2.83 8.46
C VAL A 63 5.59 4.16 8.34
N ALA A 64 4.29 4.11 8.10
CA ALA A 64 3.45 5.31 7.97
C ALA A 64 2.37 5.33 9.07
N THR A 65 2.26 6.46 9.76
CA THR A 65 1.38 6.64 10.91
C THR A 65 0.38 7.77 10.67
N LEU A 66 -0.91 7.46 10.74
CA LEU A 66 -1.98 8.45 10.86
C LEU A 66 -2.23 8.72 12.34
N LYS A 67 -1.80 9.88 12.85
CA LYS A 67 -1.92 10.19 14.29
C LYS A 67 -3.39 10.42 14.69
N GLY A 68 -3.82 9.73 15.74
CA GLY A 68 -5.06 9.99 16.45
C GLY A 68 -4.96 11.18 17.44
N SER A 69 -5.99 11.35 18.27
CA SER A 69 -6.03 12.32 19.37
C SER A 69 -5.35 11.85 20.66
N GLY A 70 -4.96 10.58 20.75
CA GLY A 70 -4.43 9.96 21.97
C GLY A 70 -5.50 9.42 22.93
N GLY A 71 -5.06 8.56 23.86
CA GLY A 71 -5.92 7.93 24.88
C GLY A 71 -6.65 6.64 24.44
N GLY A 72 -6.42 6.16 23.22
CA GLY A 72 -6.93 4.90 22.68
C GLY A 72 -5.82 3.92 22.30
N ARG A 73 -6.22 2.75 21.77
CA ARG A 73 -5.30 1.74 21.22
C ARG A 73 -5.05 2.02 19.74
N SER A 74 -3.82 1.80 19.28
CA SER A 74 -3.47 1.86 17.85
C SER A 74 -3.61 0.48 17.19
N ILE A 75 -3.83 0.47 15.88
CA ILE A 75 -3.82 -0.72 15.02
C ILE A 75 -2.69 -0.56 14.02
N MET A 76 -1.86 -1.59 13.87
CA MET A 76 -0.86 -1.67 12.81
C MET A 76 -1.30 -2.66 11.74
N PHE A 77 -1.37 -2.19 10.50
CA PHE A 77 -1.37 -3.06 9.34
C PHE A 77 0.07 -3.36 8.96
N ASN A 78 0.40 -4.65 8.82
CA ASN A 78 1.73 -5.10 8.46
C ASN A 78 1.64 -6.00 7.22
N GLY A 79 2.54 -5.76 6.27
CA GLY A 79 2.63 -6.48 5.01
C GLY A 79 3.99 -6.22 4.36
N HIS A 80 4.35 -7.07 3.40
CA HIS A 80 5.61 -6.98 2.69
C HIS A 80 5.45 -6.35 1.30
N LEU A 81 6.51 -5.71 0.81
CA LEU A 81 6.54 -5.05 -0.49
C LEU A 81 7.30 -5.85 -1.55
N ASP A 82 8.03 -6.88 -1.13
CA ASP A 82 8.75 -7.75 -2.03
C ASP A 82 7.81 -8.63 -2.84
N SER A 83 8.40 -9.28 -3.82
CA SER A 83 7.76 -10.25 -4.66
C SER A 83 8.71 -11.41 -4.89
N ASN A 84 8.13 -12.60 -4.97
CA ASN A 84 8.85 -13.79 -5.38
C ASN A 84 9.43 -13.60 -6.79
N PRO A 85 10.42 -14.43 -7.17
CA PRO A 85 10.83 -14.55 -8.55
C PRO A 85 9.63 -14.74 -9.49
N LEU A 86 9.73 -14.14 -10.67
CA LEU A 86 8.65 -14.19 -11.65
C LEU A 86 8.38 -15.64 -12.08
N ALA A 87 7.11 -16.03 -12.07
CA ALA A 87 6.68 -17.28 -12.70
C ALA A 87 6.95 -17.22 -14.22
N THR A 88 7.12 -18.36 -14.85
CA THR A 88 7.20 -18.46 -16.31
C THR A 88 5.80 -18.35 -16.94
N GLY A 89 5.74 -18.06 -18.24
CA GLY A 89 4.47 -18.08 -18.99
C GLY A 89 3.67 -16.78 -18.94
N TRP A 90 4.32 -15.63 -18.71
CA TRP A 90 3.65 -14.34 -18.89
C TRP A 90 3.52 -14.01 -20.38
N ASP A 91 2.29 -13.71 -20.81
CA ASP A 91 1.99 -13.22 -22.17
C ASP A 91 2.26 -11.71 -22.34
N ARG A 92 2.51 -11.01 -21.23
CA ARG A 92 2.72 -9.56 -21.14
C ARG A 92 3.83 -9.24 -20.15
N ASP A 93 4.34 -8.02 -20.19
CA ASP A 93 5.27 -7.55 -19.15
C ASP A 93 4.59 -7.65 -17.77
N PRO A 94 5.12 -8.45 -16.82
CA PRO A 94 4.54 -8.59 -15.49
C PRO A 94 4.55 -7.29 -14.68
N PHE A 95 5.39 -6.32 -15.02
CA PHE A 95 5.45 -5.02 -14.36
C PHE A 95 4.63 -3.93 -15.07
N ASP A 96 3.94 -4.26 -16.17
CA ASP A 96 2.90 -3.42 -16.77
C ASP A 96 1.49 -3.96 -16.40
N PRO A 97 0.94 -3.56 -15.24
CA PRO A 97 -0.28 -4.16 -14.72
C PRO A 97 -1.51 -3.76 -15.53
N TRP A 98 -2.38 -4.73 -15.79
CA TRP A 98 -3.62 -4.52 -16.53
C TRP A 98 -4.83 -5.09 -15.79
N VAL A 99 -6.01 -4.56 -16.12
CA VAL A 99 -7.29 -5.10 -15.67
C VAL A 99 -7.90 -5.88 -16.81
N ASP A 100 -8.34 -7.11 -16.52
CA ASP A 100 -9.16 -7.91 -17.43
C ASP A 100 -10.40 -8.39 -16.66
N GLY A 101 -11.58 -7.94 -17.12
CA GLY A 101 -12.85 -8.10 -16.42
C GLY A 101 -12.80 -7.55 -14.98
N ASN A 102 -12.88 -8.45 -14.01
CA ASN A 102 -12.87 -8.12 -12.58
C ASN A 102 -11.54 -8.42 -11.88
N ARG A 103 -10.47 -8.71 -12.62
CA ARG A 103 -9.17 -9.10 -12.09
C ARG A 103 -8.10 -8.09 -12.48
N LEU A 104 -7.25 -7.76 -11.51
CA LEU A 104 -6.02 -7.01 -11.72
C LEU A 104 -4.85 -8.00 -11.80
N TYR A 105 -4.07 -7.88 -12.87
CA TYR A 105 -2.93 -8.74 -13.17
C TYR A 105 -1.61 -7.96 -13.05
N GLY A 106 -0.55 -8.67 -12.65
CA GLY A 106 0.80 -8.12 -12.54
C GLY A 106 1.64 -8.79 -11.43
N ALA A 107 2.95 -8.62 -11.47
CA ALA A 107 3.89 -9.22 -10.53
C ALA A 107 3.63 -8.78 -9.08
N GLY A 108 3.66 -9.74 -8.16
CA GLY A 108 3.46 -9.48 -6.73
C GLY A 108 2.03 -9.06 -6.36
N ILE A 109 1.09 -8.92 -7.30
CA ILE A 109 -0.26 -8.43 -6.98
C ILE A 109 -0.97 -9.34 -5.97
N ARG A 110 -0.86 -10.67 -6.15
CA ARG A 110 -1.46 -11.66 -5.26
C ARG A 110 -0.73 -11.77 -3.91
N ASN A 111 0.60 -11.70 -3.91
CA ASN A 111 1.44 -11.86 -2.72
C ASN A 111 2.55 -10.81 -2.73
N MET A 112 2.36 -9.66 -2.06
CA MET A 112 1.10 -9.23 -1.42
C MET A 112 0.70 -7.78 -1.70
N LYS A 113 1.08 -7.25 -2.86
CA LYS A 113 0.86 -5.83 -3.21
C LYS A 113 -0.62 -5.42 -3.19
N SER A 114 -1.56 -6.30 -3.53
CA SER A 114 -3.00 -6.00 -3.39
C SER A 114 -3.45 -5.88 -1.93
N GLY A 115 -2.88 -6.68 -1.04
CA GLY A 115 -3.13 -6.59 0.40
C GLY A 115 -2.62 -5.27 0.96
N VAL A 116 -1.38 -4.90 0.60
CA VAL A 116 -0.78 -3.60 0.98
C VAL A 116 -1.60 -2.43 0.42
N ALA A 117 -2.00 -2.47 -0.86
CA ALA A 117 -2.86 -1.44 -1.44
C ALA A 117 -4.19 -1.32 -0.67
N SER A 118 -4.79 -2.43 -0.28
CA SER A 118 -6.04 -2.44 0.49
C SER A 118 -5.86 -1.84 1.90
N MET A 119 -4.76 -2.15 2.58
CA MET A 119 -4.43 -1.60 3.90
C MET A 119 -4.21 -0.08 3.83
N ILE A 120 -3.44 0.39 2.84
CA ILE A 120 -3.21 1.82 2.60
C ILE A 120 -4.54 2.52 2.28
N HIS A 121 -5.37 1.92 1.42
CA HIS A 121 -6.65 2.51 1.03
C HIS A 121 -7.66 2.59 2.18
N ALA A 122 -7.66 1.59 3.07
CA ALA A 122 -8.46 1.63 4.29
C ALA A 122 -8.02 2.79 5.21
N ALA A 123 -6.71 2.99 5.37
CA ALA A 123 -6.17 4.13 6.11
C ALA A 123 -6.55 5.46 5.45
N GLU A 124 -6.49 5.54 4.12
CA GLU A 124 -6.89 6.73 3.36
C GLU A 124 -8.39 7.03 3.52
N ALA A 125 -9.27 6.04 3.53
CA ALA A 125 -10.69 6.24 3.76
C ALA A 125 -10.96 6.84 5.15
N ILE A 126 -10.24 6.36 6.19
CA ILE A 126 -10.30 6.96 7.54
C ILE A 126 -9.82 8.42 7.49
N ARG A 127 -8.66 8.68 6.86
CA ARG A 127 -8.13 10.04 6.74
C ARG A 127 -9.11 10.98 6.03
N LYS A 128 -9.64 10.56 4.87
CA LYS A 128 -10.58 11.32 4.04
C LYS A 128 -11.90 11.59 4.77
N SER A 129 -12.32 10.70 5.67
CA SER A 129 -13.53 10.89 6.47
C SER A 129 -13.45 12.02 7.50
N GLY A 130 -12.23 12.45 7.84
CA GLY A 130 -12.00 13.43 8.91
C GLY A 130 -12.25 12.88 10.32
N VAL A 131 -12.55 11.58 10.50
CA VAL A 131 -12.59 10.95 11.83
C VAL A 131 -11.22 11.09 12.47
N LYS A 132 -11.20 11.63 13.70
CA LYS A 132 -10.02 11.61 14.55
C LYS A 132 -10.10 10.42 15.50
N LEU A 133 -9.31 9.38 15.22
CA LEU A 133 -9.22 8.18 16.07
C LEU A 133 -8.59 8.53 17.43
N LYS A 134 -8.89 7.77 18.48
CA LYS A 134 -8.26 7.96 19.80
C LYS A 134 -6.85 7.35 19.90
N GLY A 135 -6.46 6.49 18.98
CA GLY A 135 -5.14 5.85 18.97
C GLY A 135 -4.83 5.32 17.59
#